data_AF-A0A0Q6MRC3-F1
#
_entry.id   AF-A0A0Q6MRC3-F1
#
_cell.length_a   1.000
_cell.length_b   1.000
_cell.length_c   1.000
_cell.angle_alpha   90.00
_cell.angle_beta   90.00
_cell.angle_gamma   90.00
#
_symmetry.space_group_name_H-M   'P 1'
#
loop_
_entity.id
_entity.type
_entity.pdbx_description
1 polymer ?
#
loop_
_entity_poly.entity_id
_entity_poly.type
_entity_poly.pdbx_seq_one_letter_code
_entity_poly.pdbx_strand_id
1 'polypeptide(L)'
;MASSLVAALHFIAAFGIAATLFLEWLSFSRTPTLAEAKRIALADRWYGIFAGLLLIVGFVRAAHFEKGWSFYAHSPFFHLKLTLFVLVGLLSIYPTVRFIRWGPALKAGRAPEITEREHRLISRLLAVQMTLLVLIVVSASLMAHGVGL
;
A
#
# COMPACT_ATOMS: atom_id res chain seq x y z
N MET A 1 -4.87 -27.46 -1.68
CA MET A 1 -3.50 -26.89 -1.54
C MET A 1 -3.35 -25.57 -2.31
N ALA A 2 -3.66 -25.51 -3.61
CA ALA A 2 -3.52 -24.27 -4.41
C ALA A 2 -4.26 -23.05 -3.83
N SER A 3 -5.55 -23.20 -3.47
CA SER A 3 -6.34 -22.11 -2.85
C SER A 3 -5.67 -21.52 -1.59
N SER A 4 -5.15 -22.39 -0.71
CA SER A 4 -4.46 -21.97 0.53
C SER A 4 -3.17 -21.20 0.25
N LEU A 5 -2.39 -21.61 -0.77
CA LEU A 5 -1.16 -20.90 -1.17
C LEU A 5 -1.46 -19.52 -1.73
N VAL A 6 -2.48 -19.41 -2.60
CA VAL A 6 -2.92 -18.13 -3.15
C VAL A 6 -3.43 -17.22 -2.03
N ALA A 7 -4.17 -17.76 -1.07
CA ALA A 7 -4.60 -17.01 0.11
C ALA A 7 -3.42 -16.52 0.96
N ALA A 8 -2.41 -17.37 1.20
CA ALA A 8 -1.21 -17.00 1.93
C ALA A 8 -0.43 -15.88 1.23
N LEU A 9 -0.24 -15.97 -0.09
CA LEU A 9 0.41 -14.93 -0.88
C LEU A 9 -0.33 -13.59 -0.80
N HIS A 10 -1.66 -13.62 -0.85
CA HIS A 10 -2.46 -12.41 -0.67
C HIS A 10 -2.26 -11.78 0.72
N PHE A 11 -2.23 -12.60 1.79
CA PHE A 11 -1.98 -12.08 3.13
C PHE A 11 -0.56 -11.52 3.27
N ILE A 12 0.46 -12.22 2.75
CA ILE A 12 1.84 -11.72 2.73
C ILE A 12 1.92 -10.37 2.02
N ALA A 13 1.25 -10.23 0.88
CA ALA A 13 1.21 -8.96 0.15
C ALA A 13 0.50 -7.85 0.97
N ALA A 14 -0.65 -8.16 1.59
CA ALA A 14 -1.40 -7.19 2.40
C ALA A 14 -0.61 -6.72 3.62
N PHE A 15 0.01 -7.64 4.36
CA PHE A 15 0.87 -7.30 5.50
C PHE A 15 2.16 -6.61 5.05
N GLY A 16 2.70 -6.97 3.88
CA GLY A 16 3.84 -6.30 3.27
C GLY A 16 3.56 -4.83 2.96
N ILE A 17 2.40 -4.52 2.39
CA ILE A 17 1.93 -3.13 2.19
C ILE A 17 1.86 -2.40 3.53
N ALA A 18 1.19 -2.98 4.53
CA ALA A 18 1.02 -2.33 5.83
C ALA A 18 2.37 -2.06 6.51
N ALA A 19 3.30 -3.04 6.46
CA ALA A 19 4.62 -2.91 7.06
C ALA A 19 5.49 -1.86 6.35
N THR A 20 5.51 -1.86 5.02
CA THR A 20 6.30 -0.90 4.23
C THR A 20 5.78 0.51 4.37
N LEU A 21 4.47 0.72 4.29
CA LEU A 21 3.86 2.03 4.45
C LEU A 21 4.04 2.57 5.89
N PHE A 22 3.91 1.71 6.91
CA PHE A 22 4.19 2.11 8.28
C PHE A 22 5.65 2.50 8.48
N LEU A 23 6.58 1.76 7.86
CA LEU A 23 8.01 2.08 7.90
C LEU A 23 8.31 3.42 7.24
N GLU A 24 7.69 3.74 6.10
CA GLU A 24 7.79 5.05 5.46
C GLU A 24 7.25 6.15 6.38
N TRP A 25 6.04 5.96 6.92
CA TRP A 25 5.41 6.92 7.81
C TRP A 25 6.24 7.23 9.05
N LEU A 26 6.83 6.21 9.68
CA LEU A 26 7.69 6.37 10.85
C LEU A 26 9.07 6.95 10.51
N SER A 27 9.62 6.62 9.34
CA SER A 27 10.96 7.04 8.93
C SER A 27 10.99 8.43 8.30
N PHE A 28 9.87 8.90 7.76
CA PHE A 28 9.83 10.14 7.01
C PHE A 28 9.96 11.34 7.95
N SER A 29 11.02 12.13 7.75
CA SER A 29 11.34 13.31 8.54
C SER A 29 11.69 14.49 7.65
N ARG A 30 11.67 15.70 8.21
CA ARG A 30 11.96 16.95 7.49
C ARG A 30 13.40 17.01 6.96
N THR A 31 14.34 16.42 7.70
CA THR A 31 15.77 16.40 7.38
C THR A 31 16.27 14.96 7.49
N PRO A 32 15.93 14.09 6.53
CA PRO A 32 16.28 12.69 6.63
C PRO A 32 17.79 12.52 6.53
N THR A 33 18.34 11.65 7.36
CA THR A 33 19.71 11.17 7.19
C THR A 33 19.83 10.35 5.90
N LEU A 34 21.05 10.14 5.40
CA LEU A 34 21.30 9.28 4.24
C LEU A 34 20.73 7.86 4.46
N ALA A 35 20.85 7.33 5.69
CA ALA A 35 20.37 6.01 6.05
C ALA A 35 18.83 5.94 6.02
N GLU A 36 18.15 6.93 6.59
CA GLU A 36 16.68 7.03 6.54
C GLU A 36 16.17 7.17 5.11
N ALA A 37 16.78 8.03 4.30
CA ALA A 37 16.37 8.22 2.92
C ALA A 37 16.55 6.96 2.06
N LYS A 38 17.63 6.19 2.28
CA LYS A 38 17.82 4.86 1.65
C LYS A 38 16.77 3.86 2.12
N ARG A 39 16.43 3.86 3.42
CA ARG A 39 15.40 2.98 3.99
C ARG A 39 14.03 3.28 3.42
N ILE A 40 13.65 4.56 3.32
CA ILE A 40 12.39 5.01 2.72
C ILE A 40 12.31 4.58 1.25
N ALA A 41 13.35 4.84 0.45
CA ALA A 41 13.37 4.44 -0.96
C ALA A 41 13.28 2.92 -1.15
N LEU A 42 13.88 2.13 -0.24
CA LEU A 42 13.77 0.67 -0.26
C LEU A 42 12.37 0.20 0.15
N ALA A 43 11.79 0.83 1.18
CA ALA A 43 10.43 0.53 1.66
C ALA A 43 9.41 0.80 0.55
N ASP A 44 9.50 1.95 -0.13
CA ASP A 44 8.59 2.36 -1.22
C ASP A 44 8.67 1.40 -2.43
N ARG A 45 9.87 0.91 -2.74
CA ARG A 45 10.02 -0.14 -3.77
C ARG A 45 9.29 -1.43 -3.38
N TRP A 46 9.44 -1.86 -2.13
CA TRP A 46 8.75 -3.06 -1.65
C TRP A 46 7.24 -2.85 -1.55
N TYR A 47 6.80 -1.67 -1.12
CA TYR A 47 5.39 -1.28 -1.13
C TYR A 47 4.80 -1.44 -2.53
N GLY A 48 5.45 -0.91 -3.58
CA GLY A 48 5.00 -1.07 -4.96
C GLY A 48 4.92 -2.53 -5.43
N ILE A 49 5.90 -3.36 -5.05
CA ILE A 49 5.89 -4.80 -5.35
C ILE A 49 4.72 -5.50 -4.66
N PHE A 50 4.51 -5.24 -3.36
CA PHE A 50 3.41 -5.84 -2.61
C PHE A 50 2.05 -5.33 -3.10
N ALA A 51 1.93 -4.07 -3.51
CA ALA A 51 0.72 -3.53 -4.11
C ALA A 51 0.35 -4.24 -5.41
N GLY A 52 1.33 -4.43 -6.32
CA GLY A 52 1.12 -5.20 -7.54
C GLY A 52 0.75 -6.65 -7.25
N LEU A 53 1.47 -7.30 -6.33
CA LEU A 53 1.22 -8.69 -5.94
C LEU A 53 -0.17 -8.86 -5.32
N LEU A 54 -0.58 -7.97 -4.41
CA LEU A 54 -1.88 -8.02 -3.75
C LEU A 54 -3.01 -7.91 -4.77
N LEU A 55 -2.89 -7.00 -5.73
CA LEU A 55 -3.92 -6.78 -6.75
C LEU A 55 -4.07 -8.00 -7.66
N ILE A 56 -2.96 -8.51 -8.20
CA ILE A 56 -2.95 -9.69 -9.09
C ILE A 56 -3.52 -10.91 -8.36
N VAL A 57 -3.01 -11.21 -7.17
CA VAL A 57 -3.44 -12.37 -6.39
C VAL A 57 -4.89 -12.20 -5.91
N GLY A 58 -5.31 -10.98 -5.56
CA GLY A 58 -6.69 -10.68 -5.16
C GLY A 58 -7.70 -10.96 -6.26
N PHE A 59 -7.41 -10.57 -7.50
CA PHE A 59 -8.29 -10.90 -8.63
C PHE A 59 -8.32 -12.40 -8.93
N VAL A 60 -7.17 -13.08 -8.87
CA VAL A 60 -7.12 -14.55 -9.02
C VAL A 60 -7.97 -15.25 -7.97
N ARG A 61 -7.94 -14.78 -6.71
CA ARG A 61 -8.79 -15.30 -5.63
C ARG A 61 -10.27 -15.09 -5.91
N ALA A 62 -10.65 -13.86 -6.25
CA ALA A 62 -12.05 -13.50 -6.50
C ALA A 62 -12.65 -14.26 -7.70
N ALA A 63 -11.84 -14.55 -8.73
CA ALA A 63 -12.29 -15.25 -9.93
C ALA A 63 -12.33 -16.78 -9.79
N HIS A 64 -11.38 -17.40 -9.06
CA HIS A 64 -11.15 -18.86 -9.15
C HIS A 64 -11.26 -19.64 -7.84
N PHE A 65 -11.17 -19.02 -6.67
CA PHE A 65 -10.99 -19.76 -5.40
C PHE A 65 -12.01 -19.42 -4.30
N GLU A 66 -12.80 -18.36 -4.48
CA GLU A 66 -13.71 -17.87 -3.46
C GLU A 66 -15.19 -18.13 -3.83
N LYS A 67 -16.13 -17.38 -3.22
CA LYS A 67 -17.61 -17.57 -3.30
C LYS A 67 -18.22 -17.37 -4.70
N GLY A 68 -17.40 -17.29 -5.76
CA GLY A 68 -17.78 -17.00 -7.14
C GLY A 68 -17.88 -15.49 -7.43
N TRP A 69 -17.63 -15.09 -8.68
CA TRP A 69 -17.62 -13.67 -9.09
C TRP A 69 -18.95 -12.95 -8.81
N SER A 70 -20.09 -13.65 -8.89
CA SER A 70 -21.41 -13.09 -8.61
C SER A 70 -21.56 -12.55 -7.19
N PHE A 71 -20.97 -13.23 -6.19
CA PHE A 71 -20.93 -12.76 -4.80
C PHE A 71 -20.14 -11.45 -4.66
N TYR A 72 -18.99 -11.36 -5.32
CA TYR A 72 -18.13 -10.17 -5.25
C TYR A 72 -18.71 -8.98 -6.00
N ALA A 73 -19.29 -9.22 -7.19
CA ALA A 73 -19.85 -8.17 -8.02
C ALA A 73 -21.01 -7.42 -7.35
N HIS A 74 -21.74 -8.06 -6.43
CA HIS A 74 -22.86 -7.45 -5.71
C HIS A 74 -22.49 -6.95 -4.30
N SER A 75 -21.31 -7.27 -3.79
CA SER A 75 -20.91 -6.83 -2.45
C SER A 75 -20.47 -5.36 -2.45
N PRO A 76 -21.18 -4.44 -1.77
CA PRO A 76 -20.77 -3.04 -1.70
C PRO A 76 -19.41 -2.88 -1.00
N PHE A 77 -19.11 -3.74 -0.03
CA PHE A 77 -17.83 -3.72 0.68
C PHE A 77 -16.66 -4.26 -0.15
N PHE A 78 -16.92 -5.11 -1.16
CA PHE A 78 -15.90 -5.47 -2.15
C PHE A 78 -15.52 -4.26 -3.01
N HIS A 79 -16.51 -3.54 -3.53
CA HIS A 79 -16.26 -2.33 -4.32
C HIS A 79 -15.60 -1.23 -3.49
N LEU A 80 -16.04 -1.06 -2.24
CA LEU A 80 -15.46 -0.09 -1.32
C LEU A 80 -13.98 -0.40 -1.06
N LYS A 81 -13.63 -1.63 -0.63
CA LYS A 81 -12.23 -1.96 -0.35
C LYS A 81 -11.34 -1.83 -1.60
N LEU A 82 -11.86 -2.18 -2.78
CA LEU A 82 -11.13 -2.04 -4.05
C LEU A 82 -10.91 -0.57 -4.41
N THR A 83 -11.95 0.27 -4.27
CA THR A 83 -11.86 1.72 -4.51
C THR A 83 -10.87 2.38 -3.56
N LEU A 84 -10.94 2.05 -2.27
CA LEU A 84 -9.99 2.54 -1.28
C LEU A 84 -8.56 2.10 -1.60
N PHE A 85 -8.36 0.85 -2.03
CA PHE A 85 -7.04 0.35 -2.44
C PHE A 85 -6.49 1.12 -3.63
N VAL A 86 -7.31 1.37 -4.66
CA VAL A 86 -6.92 2.20 -5.81
C VAL A 86 -6.58 3.63 -5.36
N LEU A 87 -7.38 4.23 -4.48
CA LEU A 87 -7.12 5.56 -3.94
C LEU A 87 -5.78 5.63 -3.20
N VAL A 88 -5.48 4.63 -2.35
CA VAL A 88 -4.17 4.51 -1.67
C VAL A 88 -3.04 4.48 -2.68
N GLY A 89 -3.15 3.65 -3.73
CA GLY A 89 -2.17 3.58 -4.81
C GLY A 89 -1.98 4.91 -5.54
N LEU A 90 -3.07 5.63 -5.87
CA LEU A 90 -3.01 6.94 -6.51
C LEU A 90 -2.33 7.99 -5.61
N LEU A 91 -2.64 8.00 -4.32
CA LEU A 91 -2.00 8.90 -3.36
C LEU A 91 -0.49 8.60 -3.22
N SER A 92 -0.08 7.34 -3.40
CA SER A 92 1.33 6.92 -3.30
C SER A 92 2.17 7.39 -4.48
N ILE A 93 1.57 7.69 -5.63
CA ILE A 93 2.32 8.11 -6.83
C ILE A 93 3.21 9.32 -6.52
N TYR A 94 2.71 10.31 -5.80
CA TYR A 94 3.48 11.52 -5.50
C TYR A 94 4.71 11.21 -4.61
N PRO A 95 4.58 10.59 -3.42
CA PRO A 95 5.73 10.15 -2.61
C PRO A 95 6.71 9.26 -3.39
N THR A 96 6.22 8.25 -4.10
CA THR A 96 7.05 7.31 -4.89
C THR A 96 7.91 8.06 -5.92
N VAL A 97 7.32 8.98 -6.68
CA VAL A 97 8.08 9.80 -7.66
C VAL A 97 9.14 10.65 -6.96
N ARG A 98 8.87 11.18 -5.77
CA ARG A 98 9.84 11.96 -4.99
C ARG A 98 10.98 11.09 -4.47
N PHE A 99 10.68 9.92 -3.92
CA PHE A 99 11.68 8.98 -3.42
C PHE A 99 12.58 8.42 -4.55
N ILE A 100 12.01 8.15 -5.72
CA ILE A 100 12.78 7.78 -6.93
C ILE A 100 13.75 8.91 -7.32
N ARG A 101 13.30 10.17 -7.27
CA ARG A 101 14.14 11.34 -7.58
C ARG A 101 15.28 11.56 -6.59
N TRP A 102 15.26 10.95 -5.40
CA TRP A 102 16.41 10.96 -4.49
C TRP A 102 17.58 10.10 -4.99
N GLY A 103 17.34 9.16 -5.92
CA GLY A 103 18.32 8.18 -6.40
C GLY A 103 19.72 8.75 -6.70
N PRO A 104 19.87 9.83 -7.48
CA PRO A 104 21.18 10.43 -7.75
C PRO A 104 21.89 10.95 -6.50
N ALA A 105 21.17 11.62 -5.58
CA ALA A 105 21.74 12.13 -4.33
C ALA A 105 22.20 10.98 -3.41
N LEU A 106 21.37 9.93 -3.29
CA LEU A 106 21.67 8.75 -2.47
C LEU A 106 22.90 7.98 -3.00
N LYS A 107 23.06 7.89 -4.32
CA LYS A 107 24.24 7.30 -4.97
C LYS A 107 25.51 8.12 -4.72
N ALA A 108 25.38 9.44 -4.64
CA ALA A 108 26.46 10.36 -4.29
C ALA A 108 26.73 10.44 -2.77
N GLY A 109 26.08 9.62 -1.95
CA GLY A 109 26.27 9.63 -0.49
C GLY A 109 25.69 10.86 0.21
N ARG A 110 24.77 11.59 -0.43
CA ARG A 110 24.15 12.79 0.12
C ARG A 110 22.69 12.52 0.50
N ALA A 111 22.27 13.08 1.63
CA ALA A 111 20.86 13.10 1.99
C ALA A 111 20.07 14.03 1.06
N PRO A 112 18.82 13.68 0.71
CA PRO A 112 17.96 14.56 -0.08
C PRO A 112 17.50 15.75 0.75
N GLU A 113 17.44 16.92 0.12
CA GLU A 113 16.83 18.11 0.71
C GLU A 113 15.34 18.12 0.43
N ILE A 114 14.54 18.25 1.49
CA ILE A 114 13.08 18.27 1.42
C ILE A 114 12.61 19.67 1.81
N THR A 115 11.81 20.29 0.94
CA THR A 115 11.21 21.58 1.28
C THR A 115 10.15 21.40 2.36
N GLU A 116 9.92 22.42 3.17
CA GLU A 116 8.90 22.37 4.23
C GLU A 116 7.49 22.09 3.67
N ARG A 117 7.17 22.59 2.46
CA ARG A 117 5.92 22.29 1.78
C ARG A 117 5.81 20.80 1.39
N GLU A 118 6.88 20.25 0.85
CA GLU A 118 6.95 18.85 0.44
C GLU A 118 6.84 17.91 1.65
N HIS A 119 7.56 18.22 2.73
CA HIS A 119 7.48 17.47 3.99
C HIS A 119 6.03 17.39 4.47
N ARG A 120 5.35 18.54 4.64
CA ARG A 120 3.94 18.54 5.09
C ARG A 120 3.00 17.77 4.18
N LEU A 121 3.22 17.84 2.86
CA LEU A 121 2.38 17.13 1.90
C LEU A 121 2.57 15.61 2.03
N ILE A 122 3.82 15.13 1.99
CA ILE A 122 4.12 13.70 2.09
C ILE A 122 3.70 13.14 3.44
N SER A 123 3.96 13.83 4.55
CA SER A 123 3.51 13.38 5.88
C SER A 123 2.00 13.22 5.96
N ARG A 124 1.23 14.13 5.35
CA ARG A 124 -0.24 14.03 5.28
C ARG A 124 -0.69 12.88 4.40
N LEU A 125 -0.05 12.68 3.23
CA LEU A 125 -0.37 11.56 2.34
C LEU A 125 -0.14 10.22 3.03
N LEU A 126 1.00 10.04 3.69
CA LEU A 126 1.32 8.83 4.44
C LEU A 126 0.30 8.60 5.58
N ALA A 127 -0.04 9.64 6.34
CA ALA A 127 -1.05 9.54 7.40
C ALA A 127 -2.44 9.16 6.85
N VAL A 128 -2.88 9.79 5.76
CA VAL A 128 -4.15 9.46 5.10
C VAL A 128 -4.14 8.01 4.61
N GLN A 129 -3.06 7.57 3.95
CA GLN A 129 -2.94 6.20 3.47
C GLN A 129 -3.03 5.18 4.61
N MET A 130 -2.41 5.45 5.77
CA MET A 130 -2.56 4.61 6.96
C MET A 130 -4.02 4.50 7.40
N THR A 131 -4.77 5.60 7.43
CA THR A 131 -6.22 5.57 7.72
C THR A 131 -6.99 4.76 6.67
N LEU A 132 -6.70 4.96 5.38
CA LEU A 132 -7.36 4.22 4.31
C LEU A 132 -7.06 2.70 4.39
N LEU A 133 -5.85 2.30 4.77
CA LEU A 133 -5.52 0.88 5.01
C LEU A 133 -6.40 0.27 6.09
N VAL A 134 -6.65 0.99 7.19
CA VAL A 134 -7.57 0.52 8.25
C VAL A 134 -8.98 0.34 7.70
N LEU A 135 -9.48 1.29 6.91
CA LEU A 135 -10.80 1.19 6.28
C LEU A 135 -10.90 0.02 5.28
N ILE A 136 -9.83 -0.29 4.55
CA ILE A 136 -9.75 -1.47 3.69
C ILE A 136 -9.89 -2.76 4.52
N VAL A 137 -9.20 -2.86 5.66
CA VAL A 137 -9.27 -4.03 6.55
C VAL A 137 -10.68 -4.19 7.13
N VAL A 138 -11.30 -3.11 7.59
CA VAL A 138 -12.69 -3.13 8.10
C VAL A 138 -13.65 -3.59 6.99
N SER A 139 -13.52 -3.03 5.79
CA SER A 139 -14.35 -3.40 4.63
C SER A 139 -14.17 -4.87 4.25
N ALA A 140 -12.94 -5.38 4.28
CA ALA A 140 -12.65 -6.79 4.03
C ALA A 140 -13.31 -7.71 5.08
N SER A 141 -13.30 -7.32 6.36
CA SER A 141 -13.96 -8.05 7.43
C SER A 141 -15.49 -8.09 7.24
N LEU A 142 -16.12 -6.94 7.01
CA LEU A 142 -17.57 -6.84 6.79
C LEU A 142 -18.03 -7.67 5.59
N MET A 143 -17.29 -7.61 4.49
CA MET A 143 -17.51 -8.43 3.30
C MET A 143 -17.40 -9.94 3.60
N ALA A 144 -16.39 -10.36 4.36
CA ALA A 144 -16.19 -11.77 4.69
C ALA A 144 -17.38 -12.37 5.47
N HIS A 145 -18.00 -11.55 6.32
CA HIS A 145 -19.17 -11.90 7.13
C HIS A 145 -20.51 -11.72 6.39
N GLY A 146 -20.49 -11.30 5.12
CA GLY A 146 -21.71 -11.18 4.32
C GLY A 146 -22.56 -9.94 4.62
N VAL A 147 -22.02 -8.93 5.29
CA VAL A 147 -22.76 -7.69 5.57
C VAL A 147 -23.02 -6.96 4.25
N GLY A 148 -24.28 -6.54 4.01
CA GLY A 148 -24.68 -5.80 2.81
C GLY A 148 -24.82 -6.64 1.54
N LEU A 149 -25.05 -7.95 1.69
CA LEU A 149 -25.36 -8.91 0.63
C LEU A 149 -26.77 -9.49 0.81
#